data_AF-A0A1R2BJZ5-F1
#
_entry.id   AF-A0A1R2BJZ5-F1
#
_cell.length_a   1.000
_cell.length_b   1.000
_cell.length_c   1.000
_cell.angle_alpha   90.00
_cell.angle_beta   90.00
_cell.angle_gamma   90.00
#
_symmetry.space_group_name_H-M   'P 1'
#
loop_
_entity.id
_entity.type
_entity.pdbx_description
1 polymer ?
#
loop_
_entity_poly.entity_id
_entity_poly.type
_entity_poly.pdbx_seq_one_letter_code
_entity_poly.pdbx_strand_id
1 'polypeptide(L)'
;MSKFKLFFKWCCSGLNEIEEEKIQNANKIETFQQKNHLESQTFIQGLNPLEESSIIAAPSPHMDGNLSDSPKLQIRITESSVIQVGTVLTINPTGMENSKRNKGDFKTFIGSKHIENGEVLNDFVVEESSKGMGRQHLVIKFNQVKQKYTISDLGDGSGTFVKIDSPLPLKDGYIASFGNSHMTIHYSSAVKTLTIKFLEGPKSNEVYNFNPGEETILVGRMVDCRIRFDDNSMSRYQCSISYDENKGWILTDGMGDKKSTNGTWLFVEEDYEIYDGLIFKAGKTLFEVHVLKS
;
A
#
# COMPACT_ATOMS: atom_id res chain seq x y z
N MET A 1 -21.48 -46.85 -15.83
CA MET A 1 -21.62 -45.49 -16.37
C MET A 1 -22.48 -44.66 -15.43
N SER A 2 -21.92 -43.65 -14.76
CA SER A 2 -22.70 -42.50 -14.27
C SER A 2 -21.74 -41.33 -14.06
N LYS A 3 -22.17 -40.11 -14.39
CA LYS A 3 -21.30 -38.92 -14.49
C LYS A 3 -21.32 -38.14 -13.18
N PHE A 4 -20.17 -38.03 -12.52
CA PHE A 4 -20.00 -37.08 -11.41
C PHE A 4 -19.99 -35.64 -11.98
N LYS A 5 -20.86 -34.77 -11.45
CA LYS A 5 -20.87 -33.34 -11.73
C LYS A 5 -21.06 -32.55 -10.43
N LEU A 6 -20.19 -31.56 -10.24
CA LEU A 6 -20.29 -30.32 -9.45
C LEU A 6 -21.04 -30.36 -8.11
N PHE A 7 -20.37 -29.85 -7.07
CA PHE A 7 -20.83 -28.63 -6.38
C PHE A 7 -19.66 -27.93 -5.67
N PHE A 8 -19.14 -26.86 -6.28
CA PHE A 8 -18.51 -25.75 -5.57
C PHE A 8 -19.27 -24.50 -5.98
N LYS A 9 -20.05 -23.93 -5.05
CA LYS A 9 -20.90 -22.76 -5.31
C LYS A 9 -20.28 -21.54 -4.65
N TRP A 10 -19.61 -20.75 -5.47
CA TRP A 10 -19.15 -19.40 -5.15
C TRP A 10 -20.38 -18.54 -4.80
N CYS A 11 -20.36 -17.86 -3.65
CA CYS A 11 -21.37 -16.86 -3.31
C CYS A 11 -20.74 -15.47 -3.39
N CYS A 12 -21.11 -14.67 -4.40
CA CYS A 12 -21.15 -13.20 -4.37
C CYS A 12 -21.67 -12.63 -5.71
N SER A 13 -22.97 -12.72 -5.95
CA SER A 13 -23.69 -11.85 -6.90
C SER A 13 -25.19 -11.90 -6.64
N GLY A 14 -25.77 -10.76 -6.29
CA GLY A 14 -27.20 -10.59 -6.04
C GLY A 14 -27.58 -9.13 -6.22
N LEU A 15 -27.68 -8.71 -7.48
CA LEU A 15 -28.28 -7.43 -7.87
C LEU A 15 -29.74 -7.40 -7.44
N ASN A 16 -30.22 -6.25 -6.96
CA ASN A 16 -31.63 -5.87 -6.98
C ASN A 16 -31.75 -4.34 -6.98
N GLU A 17 -32.04 -3.82 -8.16
CA GLU A 17 -32.69 -2.54 -8.44
C GLU A 17 -34.16 -2.89 -8.78
N ILE A 18 -35.21 -2.13 -8.42
CA ILE A 18 -35.36 -0.80 -7.79
C ILE A 18 -36.69 -0.88 -6.96
N GLU A 19 -36.97 -0.09 -5.92
CA GLU A 19 -37.50 1.29 -5.97
C GLU A 19 -37.65 1.90 -4.54
N GLU A 20 -38.00 3.20 -4.49
CA GLU A 20 -37.90 4.16 -3.37
C GLU A 20 -39.02 3.96 -2.30
N GLU A 21 -39.03 4.56 -1.09
CA GLU A 21 -38.82 5.99 -0.78
C GLU A 21 -38.59 6.28 0.74
N LYS A 22 -37.98 7.45 1.01
CA LYS A 22 -38.07 8.27 2.25
C LYS A 22 -37.66 7.67 3.61
N ILE A 23 -36.49 8.10 4.09
CA ILE A 23 -36.36 8.89 5.34
C ILE A 23 -35.18 9.86 5.17
N GLN A 24 -35.41 11.15 5.47
CA GLN A 24 -34.36 12.16 5.56
C GLN A 24 -33.77 12.15 6.98
N ASN A 25 -32.43 12.21 7.12
CA ASN A 25 -31.79 13.21 7.99
C ASN A 25 -30.25 13.23 7.92
N ALA A 26 -29.72 14.46 7.97
CA ALA A 26 -28.38 14.87 8.42
C ALA A 26 -27.13 14.17 7.82
N ASN A 27 -26.68 14.68 6.66
CA ASN A 27 -25.29 14.55 6.22
C ASN A 27 -24.33 15.34 7.11
N LYS A 28 -23.21 14.73 7.53
CA LYS A 28 -21.90 15.40 7.53
C LYS A 28 -20.75 14.37 7.53
N ILE A 29 -20.41 13.84 6.36
CA ILE A 29 -19.11 13.17 6.17
C ILE A 29 -18.08 14.27 5.97
N GLU A 30 -17.11 14.36 6.88
CA GLU A 30 -16.04 15.35 6.79
C GLU A 30 -14.95 14.84 5.84
N THR A 31 -14.84 15.49 4.68
CA THR A 31 -13.71 15.33 3.77
C THR A 31 -12.43 15.73 4.50
N PHE A 32 -11.52 14.79 4.73
CA PHE A 32 -10.25 15.05 5.43
C PHE A 32 -9.28 15.83 4.53
N GLN A 33 -9.54 17.13 4.35
CA GLN A 33 -8.61 18.06 3.72
C GLN A 33 -7.50 18.41 4.70
N GLN A 34 -6.32 17.83 4.53
CA GLN A 34 -5.11 18.41 5.13
C GLN A 34 -4.90 19.82 4.56
N LYS A 35 -4.99 20.84 5.42
CA LYS A 35 -4.65 22.21 5.08
C LYS A 35 -3.30 22.59 5.68
N ASN A 36 -2.37 22.88 4.76
CA ASN A 36 -1.37 23.94 4.79
C ASN A 36 -0.80 24.38 6.14
N HIS A 37 0.48 24.04 6.31
CA HIS A 37 1.57 25.03 6.43
C HIS A 37 1.17 26.45 6.88
N LEU A 38 1.68 26.85 8.04
CA LEU A 38 1.50 28.20 8.58
C LEU A 38 2.28 29.23 7.74
N GLU A 39 1.63 30.31 7.32
CA GLU A 39 2.29 31.49 6.76
C GLU A 39 2.66 32.46 7.89
N SER A 40 3.96 32.73 8.06
CA SER A 40 4.43 33.86 8.88
C SER A 40 4.56 35.10 8.01
N GLN A 41 3.83 36.16 8.35
CA GLN A 41 3.77 37.41 7.58
C GLN A 41 5.14 38.11 7.50
N THR A 42 5.52 38.54 6.29
CA THR A 42 6.68 39.39 6.02
C THR A 42 6.34 40.88 6.16
N PHE A 43 7.25 41.65 6.75
CA PHE A 43 7.21 43.11 6.70
C PHE A 43 8.64 43.69 6.64
N ILE A 44 9.24 43.76 5.45
CA ILE A 44 10.40 44.62 5.15
C ILE A 44 10.18 45.23 3.75
N GLN A 45 10.38 46.54 3.65
CA GLN A 45 10.33 47.28 2.40
C GLN A 45 11.69 47.29 1.67
N GLY A 46 11.65 47.13 0.35
CA GLY A 46 12.54 47.79 -0.61
C GLY A 46 14.03 47.39 -0.63
N LEU A 47 14.45 46.72 -1.70
CA LEU A 47 15.79 46.84 -2.30
C LEU A 47 15.74 46.43 -3.79
N ASN A 48 16.73 46.87 -4.56
CA ASN A 48 16.71 46.95 -6.03
C ASN A 48 16.77 45.60 -6.76
N PRO A 49 16.36 45.53 -8.06
CA PRO A 49 16.56 44.35 -8.88
C PRO A 49 18.06 44.13 -9.16
N LEU A 50 18.56 42.96 -8.78
CA LEU A 50 19.89 42.45 -9.12
C LEU A 50 19.76 41.43 -10.25
N GLU A 51 20.72 41.45 -11.17
CA GLU A 51 20.65 40.75 -12.46
C GLU A 51 20.68 39.21 -12.30
N GLU A 52 19.95 38.51 -13.18
CA GLU A 52 19.90 37.05 -13.23
C GLU A 52 21.27 36.45 -13.59
N SER A 53 22.00 35.99 -12.58
CA SER A 53 23.19 35.17 -12.78
C SER A 53 22.77 33.75 -13.15
N SER A 54 23.17 33.32 -14.34
CA SER A 54 22.79 32.03 -14.92
C SER A 54 23.36 30.88 -14.08
N ILE A 55 22.51 30.15 -13.36
CA ILE A 55 22.94 28.96 -12.60
C ILE A 55 23.28 27.85 -13.60
N ILE A 56 24.57 27.68 -13.88
CA ILE A 56 25.08 26.57 -14.70
C ILE A 56 24.87 25.28 -13.90
N ALA A 57 23.84 24.51 -14.27
CA ALA A 57 23.61 23.19 -13.71
C ALA A 57 24.84 22.31 -13.99
N ALA A 58 25.50 21.82 -12.94
CA ALA A 58 26.63 20.91 -13.09
C ALA A 58 26.16 19.63 -13.80
N PRO A 59 26.90 19.13 -14.81
CA PRO A 59 26.54 17.89 -15.49
C PRO A 59 26.52 16.74 -14.47
N SER A 60 25.42 16.00 -14.42
CA SER A 60 25.29 14.85 -13.51
C SER A 60 26.39 13.83 -13.80
N PRO A 61 27.04 13.24 -12.78
CA PRO A 61 28.07 12.25 -13.00
C PRO A 61 27.51 11.07 -13.80
N HIS A 62 28.04 10.88 -15.02
CA HIS A 62 27.73 9.71 -15.83
C HIS A 62 28.20 8.46 -15.08
N MET A 63 27.25 7.66 -14.58
CA MET A 63 27.55 6.32 -14.12
C MET A 63 27.50 5.39 -15.33
N ASP A 64 28.67 5.06 -15.88
CA ASP A 64 28.85 4.12 -17.01
C ASP A 64 28.57 2.65 -16.63
N GLY A 65 27.68 2.42 -15.66
CA GLY A 65 27.24 1.11 -15.23
C GLY A 65 26.36 0.47 -16.30
N ASN A 66 26.76 -0.72 -16.75
CA ASN A 66 26.02 -1.47 -17.76
C ASN A 66 24.66 -1.95 -17.21
N LEU A 67 23.57 -1.28 -17.62
CA LEU A 67 22.20 -1.57 -17.17
C LEU A 67 21.66 -2.95 -17.60
N SER A 68 22.37 -3.72 -18.44
CA SER A 68 21.96 -5.11 -18.75
C SER A 68 22.03 -6.03 -17.54
N ASP A 69 22.91 -5.71 -16.59
CA ASP A 69 23.25 -6.57 -15.45
C ASP A 69 22.51 -6.14 -14.17
N SER A 70 21.53 -5.23 -14.32
CA SER A 70 20.62 -4.82 -13.26
C SER A 70 19.42 -5.78 -13.16
N PRO A 71 18.87 -6.00 -11.95
CA PRO A 71 17.71 -6.87 -11.79
C PRO A 71 16.48 -6.33 -12.52
N LYS A 72 15.56 -7.22 -12.90
CA LYS A 72 14.23 -6.91 -13.44
C LYS A 72 13.13 -7.42 -12.51
N LEU A 73 11.93 -6.86 -12.62
CA LEU A 73 10.73 -7.40 -11.99
C LEU A 73 9.83 -8.05 -13.05
N GLN A 74 9.23 -9.19 -12.69
CA GLN A 74 7.99 -9.67 -13.30
C GLN A 74 6.88 -9.53 -12.28
N ILE A 75 5.84 -8.74 -12.59
CA ILE A 75 4.68 -8.55 -11.72
C ILE A 75 3.49 -9.26 -12.36
N ARG A 76 3.02 -10.33 -11.73
CA ARG A 76 1.87 -11.12 -12.18
C ARG A 76 0.61 -10.63 -11.48
N ILE A 77 -0.46 -10.42 -12.25
CA ILE A 77 -1.79 -10.15 -11.70
C ILE A 77 -2.41 -11.49 -11.29
N THR A 78 -2.64 -11.68 -9.99
CA THR A 78 -3.17 -12.92 -9.41
C THR A 78 -4.68 -12.86 -9.18
N GLU A 79 -5.22 -11.67 -8.90
CA GLU A 79 -6.66 -11.41 -8.81
C GLU A 79 -6.99 -10.06 -9.44
N SER A 80 -8.05 -9.98 -10.26
CA SER A 80 -8.61 -8.71 -10.74
C SER A 80 -10.02 -8.95 -11.27
N SER A 81 -10.88 -7.93 -11.22
CA SER A 81 -12.19 -7.95 -11.87
C SER A 81 -12.19 -7.33 -13.29
N VAL A 82 -11.09 -6.69 -13.70
CA VAL A 82 -11.00 -5.96 -14.99
C VAL A 82 -9.81 -6.38 -15.86
N ILE A 83 -8.70 -6.81 -15.27
CA ILE A 83 -7.57 -7.38 -16.02
C ILE A 83 -7.64 -8.91 -16.01
N GLN A 84 -7.16 -9.54 -17.07
CA GLN A 84 -7.02 -10.99 -17.13
C GLN A 84 -6.03 -11.49 -16.07
N VAL A 85 -6.49 -12.37 -15.18
CA VAL A 85 -5.62 -13.07 -14.22
C VAL A 85 -4.56 -13.87 -14.97
N GLY A 86 -3.30 -13.76 -14.52
CA GLY A 86 -2.12 -14.32 -15.18
C GLY A 86 -1.40 -13.35 -16.12
N THR A 87 -1.92 -12.14 -16.38
CA THR A 87 -1.16 -11.08 -17.06
C THR A 87 0.12 -10.77 -16.28
N VAL A 88 1.25 -10.69 -16.99
CA VAL A 88 2.58 -10.37 -16.42
C VAL A 88 3.08 -9.05 -17.00
N LEU A 89 3.48 -8.14 -16.13
CA LEU A 89 4.19 -6.90 -16.45
C LEU A 89 5.69 -7.13 -16.24
N THR A 90 6.52 -6.76 -17.21
CA THR A 90 7.99 -6.79 -17.03
C THR A 90 8.50 -5.37 -16.82
N ILE A 91 9.20 -5.13 -15.73
CA ILE A 91 9.83 -3.84 -15.40
C ILE A 91 11.33 -4.03 -15.37
N ASN A 92 12.05 -3.19 -16.11
CA ASN A 92 13.50 -3.12 -16.12
C ASN A 92 13.96 -1.81 -15.45
N PRO A 93 15.26 -1.51 -15.32
CA PRO A 93 15.73 -0.30 -14.64
C PRO A 93 15.14 1.00 -15.18
N THR A 94 14.90 1.08 -16.49
CA THR A 94 14.40 2.29 -17.17
C THR A 94 12.88 2.48 -17.07
N GLY A 95 12.13 1.44 -16.70
CA GLY A 95 10.67 1.44 -16.61
C GLY A 95 10.05 0.13 -17.09
N MET A 96 8.74 0.16 -17.37
CA MET A 96 8.01 -1.02 -17.86
C MET A 96 8.26 -1.27 -19.36
N GLU A 97 8.53 -2.53 -19.71
CA GLU A 97 8.69 -2.96 -21.10
C GLU A 97 7.36 -2.81 -21.85
N ASN A 98 7.43 -2.29 -23.08
CA ASN A 98 6.28 -1.93 -23.94
C ASN A 98 5.37 -0.81 -23.38
N SER A 99 5.83 -0.04 -22.39
CA SER A 99 5.12 1.16 -21.91
C SER A 99 4.92 2.19 -23.03
N LYS A 100 3.71 2.74 -23.13
CA LYS A 100 3.40 3.89 -24.01
C LYS A 100 3.95 5.22 -23.49
N ARG A 101 4.27 5.30 -22.19
CA ARG A 101 4.82 6.49 -21.54
C ARG A 101 6.27 6.73 -21.94
N ASN A 102 7.07 5.65 -22.05
CA ASN A 102 8.43 5.62 -22.63
C ASN A 102 9.36 6.77 -22.18
N LYS A 103 9.34 7.14 -20.88
CA LYS A 103 10.15 8.26 -20.35
C LYS A 103 11.57 7.85 -19.93
N GLY A 104 11.82 6.56 -19.67
CA GLY A 104 13.15 6.07 -19.27
C GLY A 104 13.63 6.56 -17.89
N ASP A 105 12.73 7.08 -17.04
CA ASP A 105 13.05 7.90 -15.86
C ASP A 105 13.16 7.11 -14.55
N PHE A 106 13.49 5.81 -14.64
CA PHE A 106 13.60 4.89 -13.51
C PHE A 106 12.30 4.72 -12.71
N LYS A 107 11.15 5.02 -13.32
CA LYS A 107 9.82 4.95 -12.70
C LYS A 107 8.85 4.17 -13.58
N THR A 108 7.93 3.46 -12.93
CA THR A 108 6.77 2.81 -13.54
C THR A 108 5.53 3.21 -12.75
N PHE A 109 4.60 3.88 -13.41
CA PHE A 109 3.35 4.36 -12.82
C PHE A 109 2.19 3.43 -13.17
N ILE A 110 1.37 3.10 -12.18
CA ILE A 110 0.15 2.29 -12.36
C ILE A 110 -1.05 3.04 -11.78
N GLY A 111 -2.15 3.08 -12.54
CA GLY A 111 -3.36 3.80 -12.18
C GLY A 111 -4.50 3.55 -13.18
N SER A 112 -5.61 4.27 -13.04
CA SER A 112 -6.81 4.09 -13.87
C SER A 112 -6.91 5.03 -15.07
N LYS A 113 -6.03 6.03 -15.20
CA LYS A 113 -6.09 7.04 -16.28
C LYS A 113 -4.94 6.89 -17.27
N HIS A 114 -5.24 6.60 -18.54
CA HIS A 114 -4.21 6.46 -19.58
C HIS A 114 -3.56 7.79 -19.98
N ILE A 115 -4.38 8.81 -20.33
CA ILE A 115 -3.91 10.13 -20.82
C ILE A 115 -4.58 11.26 -20.03
N GLU A 116 -3.80 12.29 -19.70
CA GLU A 116 -4.27 13.57 -19.16
C GLU A 116 -3.57 14.71 -19.91
N ASN A 117 -4.34 15.71 -20.38
CA ASN A 117 -3.82 16.88 -21.13
C ASN A 117 -2.93 16.56 -22.35
N GLY A 118 -3.11 15.39 -22.97
CA GLY A 118 -2.31 14.92 -24.11
C GLY A 118 -1.06 14.12 -23.74
N GLU A 119 -0.71 14.03 -22.46
CA GLU A 119 0.41 13.22 -21.98
C GLU A 119 -0.05 11.86 -21.45
N VAL A 120 0.77 10.81 -21.66
CA VAL A 120 0.54 9.48 -21.10
C VAL A 120 0.97 9.46 -19.63
N LEU A 121 0.01 9.25 -18.72
CA LEU A 121 0.19 9.43 -17.28
C LEU A 121 0.74 8.17 -16.59
N ASN A 122 0.30 6.99 -17.03
CA ASN A 122 0.68 5.70 -16.46
C ASN A 122 1.37 4.82 -17.50
N ASP A 123 2.29 3.98 -17.03
CA ASP A 123 2.91 2.93 -17.82
C ASP A 123 1.93 1.75 -18.00
N PHE A 124 1.20 1.39 -16.94
CA PHE A 124 0.13 0.38 -16.96
C PHE A 124 -1.20 0.95 -16.46
N VAL A 125 -2.30 0.59 -17.12
CA VAL A 125 -3.63 1.13 -16.83
C VAL A 125 -4.58 0.02 -16.38
N VAL A 126 -5.24 0.24 -15.24
CA VAL A 126 -6.26 -0.66 -14.67
C VAL A 126 -7.59 0.10 -14.61
N GLU A 127 -8.40 -0.05 -15.66
CA GLU A 127 -9.67 0.66 -15.83
C GLU A 127 -10.78 0.04 -14.97
N GLU A 128 -10.79 0.35 -13.67
CA GLU A 128 -11.87 -0.02 -12.75
C GLU A 128 -13.09 0.91 -12.90
N SER A 129 -14.26 0.34 -13.20
CA SER A 129 -15.53 1.10 -13.30
C SER A 129 -16.06 1.62 -11.96
N SER A 130 -15.51 1.13 -10.85
CA SER A 130 -15.86 1.49 -9.48
C SER A 130 -14.67 2.13 -8.77
N LYS A 131 -14.93 3.00 -7.79
CA LYS A 131 -13.87 3.57 -6.94
C LYS A 131 -13.00 2.47 -6.32
N GLY A 132 -11.69 2.59 -6.54
CA GLY A 132 -10.66 1.62 -6.17
C GLY A 132 -9.32 2.13 -6.68
N MET A 133 -8.96 1.78 -7.92
CA MET A 133 -7.78 2.31 -8.60
C MET A 133 -7.88 3.83 -8.88
N GLY A 134 -6.96 4.62 -8.31
CA GLY A 134 -6.85 6.05 -8.55
C GLY A 134 -6.19 6.41 -9.87
N ARG A 135 -6.24 7.69 -10.28
CA ARG A 135 -5.81 8.11 -11.63
C ARG A 135 -4.35 7.77 -11.89
N GLN A 136 -3.48 8.06 -10.94
CA GLN A 136 -2.09 7.60 -10.85
C GLN A 136 -1.93 7.11 -9.41
N HIS A 137 -2.09 5.81 -9.18
CA HIS A 137 -2.37 5.24 -7.85
C HIS A 137 -1.08 4.92 -7.10
N LEU A 138 -0.10 4.34 -7.81
CA LEU A 138 1.19 3.95 -7.25
C LEU A 138 2.33 4.20 -8.24
N VAL A 139 3.53 4.24 -7.69
CA VAL A 139 4.77 4.26 -8.46
C VAL A 139 5.72 3.17 -7.96
N ILE A 140 6.35 2.48 -8.91
CA ILE A 140 7.51 1.62 -8.69
C ILE A 140 8.75 2.36 -9.18
N LYS A 141 9.77 2.49 -8.35
CA LYS A 141 11.01 3.25 -8.62
C LYS A 141 12.20 2.30 -8.61
N PHE A 142 13.15 2.49 -9.53
CA PHE A 142 14.44 1.81 -9.49
C PHE A 142 15.52 2.73 -8.90
N ASN A 143 16.18 2.29 -7.84
CA ASN A 143 17.30 3.01 -7.24
C ASN A 143 18.62 2.50 -7.85
N GLN A 144 19.22 3.30 -8.73
CA GLN A 144 20.46 2.95 -9.43
C GLN A 144 21.65 2.68 -8.49
N VAL A 145 21.74 3.39 -7.36
CA VAL A 145 22.87 3.25 -6.41
C VAL A 145 22.73 1.95 -5.60
N LYS A 146 21.52 1.60 -5.18
CA LYS A 146 21.23 0.39 -4.41
C LYS A 146 21.01 -0.86 -5.28
N GLN A 147 20.75 -0.69 -6.57
CA GLN A 147 20.31 -1.74 -7.50
C GLN A 147 19.05 -2.47 -7.00
N LYS A 148 18.07 -1.71 -6.50
CA LYS A 148 16.82 -2.21 -5.91
C LYS A 148 15.61 -1.43 -6.36
N TYR A 149 14.45 -2.06 -6.29
CA TYR A 149 13.16 -1.43 -6.53
C TYR A 149 12.45 -1.05 -5.23
N THR A 150 11.72 0.07 -5.26
CA THR A 150 10.76 0.47 -4.22
C THR A 150 9.38 0.67 -4.80
N ILE A 151 8.33 0.49 -3.98
CA ILE A 151 6.93 0.83 -4.29
C ILE A 151 6.44 1.90 -3.31
N SER A 152 5.64 2.84 -3.80
CA SER A 152 4.96 3.86 -2.97
C SER A 152 3.56 4.11 -3.51
N ASP A 153 2.62 4.36 -2.61
CA ASP A 153 1.33 4.96 -2.92
C ASP A 153 1.50 6.44 -3.35
N LEU A 154 0.52 6.97 -4.08
CA LEU A 154 0.50 8.36 -4.55
C LEU A 154 -0.70 9.17 -4.01
N GLY A 155 -1.50 8.62 -3.09
CA GLY A 155 -2.62 9.30 -2.44
C GLY A 155 -3.88 9.45 -3.31
N ASP A 156 -3.94 8.82 -4.48
CA ASP A 156 -5.13 8.79 -5.35
C ASP A 156 -5.72 7.36 -5.36
N GLY A 157 -6.97 7.20 -4.92
CA GLY A 157 -7.70 5.92 -4.89
C GLY A 157 -7.86 5.31 -3.49
N SER A 158 -7.97 3.98 -3.41
CA SER A 158 -8.14 3.22 -2.15
C SER A 158 -6.86 2.98 -1.35
N GLY A 159 -5.70 3.44 -1.84
CA GLY A 159 -4.39 3.13 -1.30
C GLY A 159 -3.79 1.79 -1.75
N THR A 160 -2.46 1.75 -1.75
CA THR A 160 -1.59 0.62 -2.07
C THR A 160 -1.14 -0.08 -0.80
N PHE A 161 -1.23 -1.41 -0.74
CA PHE A 161 -0.86 -2.17 0.44
C PHE A 161 -0.05 -3.42 0.10
N VAL A 162 1.01 -3.69 0.86
CA VAL A 162 1.79 -4.93 0.80
C VAL A 162 1.30 -5.94 1.82
N LYS A 163 1.30 -7.23 1.49
CA LYS A 163 0.96 -8.31 2.42
C LYS A 163 2.13 -8.57 3.37
N ILE A 164 1.84 -8.71 4.66
CA ILE A 164 2.84 -9.10 5.67
C ILE A 164 2.97 -10.63 5.64
N ASP A 165 3.97 -11.14 4.93
CA ASP A 165 4.29 -12.57 4.83
C ASP A 165 5.33 -13.03 5.86
N SER A 166 6.15 -12.09 6.34
CA SER A 166 7.31 -12.27 7.20
C SER A 166 7.22 -11.32 8.41
N PRO A 167 7.95 -11.58 9.52
CA PRO A 167 7.88 -10.74 10.71
C PRO A 167 8.41 -9.32 10.41
N LEU A 168 7.54 -8.32 10.52
CA LEU A 168 7.80 -6.92 10.16
C LEU A 168 8.17 -6.10 11.41
N PRO A 169 9.40 -5.59 11.53
CA PRO A 169 9.74 -4.57 12.53
C PRO A 169 8.89 -3.32 12.30
N LEU A 170 8.15 -2.91 13.32
CA LEU A 170 7.25 -1.77 13.27
C LEU A 170 8.01 -0.44 13.35
N LYS A 171 7.50 0.56 12.62
CA LYS A 171 7.92 1.95 12.73
C LYS A 171 6.73 2.82 13.15
N ASP A 172 7.04 4.00 13.67
CA ASP A 172 6.04 5.04 13.90
C ASP A 172 5.37 5.44 12.58
N GLY A 173 4.06 5.69 12.60
CA GLY A 173 3.26 6.06 11.44
C GLY A 173 2.76 4.89 10.57
N TYR A 174 3.23 3.65 10.80
CA TYR A 174 2.77 2.50 10.02
C TYR A 174 1.27 2.24 10.17
N ILE A 175 0.56 2.04 9.05
CA ILE A 175 -0.86 1.67 9.04
C ILE A 175 -1.00 0.20 8.62
N ALA A 176 -1.45 -0.64 9.54
CA ALA A 176 -1.77 -2.04 9.31
C ALA A 176 -3.28 -2.23 9.14
N SER A 177 -3.67 -3.11 8.21
CA SER A 177 -5.05 -3.24 7.72
C SER A 177 -5.45 -4.69 7.55
N PHE A 178 -6.66 -5.06 7.98
CA PHE A 178 -7.23 -6.40 7.82
C PHE A 178 -8.76 -6.33 7.81
N GLY A 179 -9.40 -7.01 6.84
CA GLY A 179 -10.84 -6.84 6.61
C GLY A 179 -11.17 -5.38 6.30
N ASN A 180 -12.05 -4.79 7.11
CA ASN A 180 -12.41 -3.36 7.13
C ASN A 180 -11.77 -2.58 8.28
N SER A 181 -10.81 -3.17 9.00
CA SER A 181 -10.16 -2.56 10.15
C SER A 181 -8.79 -1.99 9.75
N HIS A 182 -8.56 -0.73 10.11
CA HIS A 182 -7.31 -0.01 9.85
C HIS A 182 -6.77 0.53 11.17
N MET A 183 -5.55 0.15 11.53
CA MET A 183 -4.87 0.60 12.75
C MET A 183 -3.56 1.32 12.42
N THR A 184 -3.36 2.48 13.03
CA THR A 184 -2.08 3.18 13.02
C THR A 184 -1.22 2.75 14.20
N ILE A 185 0.08 2.68 13.96
CA ILE A 185 1.13 2.30 14.88
C ILE A 185 1.88 3.55 15.29
N HIS A 186 1.86 3.86 16.58
CA HIS A 186 2.72 4.87 17.18
C HIS A 186 3.78 4.17 18.04
N TYR A 187 5.06 4.35 17.70
CA TYR A 187 6.18 3.66 18.35
C TYR A 187 7.20 4.66 18.88
N SER A 188 7.31 4.74 20.21
CA SER A 188 8.32 5.57 20.85
C SER A 188 9.57 4.72 21.14
N SER A 189 10.61 4.85 20.32
CA SER A 189 11.87 4.14 20.51
C SER A 189 12.59 4.50 21.82
N ALA A 190 12.41 5.73 22.31
CA ALA A 190 13.07 6.24 23.53
C ALA A 190 12.59 5.55 24.82
N VAL A 191 11.28 5.26 24.91
CA VAL A 191 10.68 4.52 26.05
C VAL A 191 10.24 3.10 25.69
N LYS A 192 10.52 2.67 24.46
CA LYS A 192 10.16 1.38 23.87
C LYS A 192 8.65 1.04 23.87
N THR A 193 7.76 2.00 24.12
CA THR A 193 6.30 1.76 24.17
C THR A 193 5.66 1.73 22.78
N LEU A 194 4.60 0.91 22.66
CA LEU A 194 3.77 0.81 21.47
C LEU A 194 2.36 1.31 21.80
N THR A 195 1.86 2.24 20.99
CA THR A 195 0.48 2.69 21.00
C THR A 195 -0.18 2.30 19.67
N ILE A 196 -1.29 1.57 19.73
CA ILE A 196 -2.10 1.20 18.56
C ILE A 196 -3.41 1.98 18.62
N LYS A 197 -3.73 2.71 17.56
CA LYS A 197 -5.03 3.41 17.43
C LYS A 197 -5.77 2.90 16.21
N PHE A 198 -7.01 2.49 16.39
CA PHE A 198 -7.89 2.14 15.27
C PHE A 198 -8.46 3.40 14.62
N LEU A 199 -8.24 3.55 13.32
CA LEU A 199 -8.75 4.63 12.49
C LEU A 199 -10.17 4.28 11.99
N GLU A 200 -10.33 3.08 11.45
CA GLU A 200 -11.55 2.59 10.82
C GLU A 200 -11.84 1.13 11.22
N GLY A 201 -13.09 0.71 11.05
CA GLY A 201 -13.60 -0.63 11.37
C GLY A 201 -14.37 -0.69 12.70
N PRO A 202 -14.76 -1.89 13.16
CA PRO A 202 -15.57 -2.09 14.36
C PRO A 202 -14.99 -1.53 15.66
N LYS A 203 -13.68 -1.22 15.67
CA LYS A 203 -12.94 -0.65 16.80
C LYS A 203 -12.50 0.81 16.61
N SER A 204 -13.04 1.52 15.61
CA SER A 204 -12.62 2.90 15.29
C SER A 204 -12.61 3.79 16.54
N ASN A 205 -11.52 4.55 16.69
CA ASN A 205 -11.16 5.40 17.83
C ASN A 205 -10.74 4.68 19.13
N GLU A 206 -10.75 3.35 19.20
CA GLU A 206 -10.11 2.64 20.32
C GLU A 206 -8.58 2.80 20.27
N VAL A 207 -7.98 3.00 21.43
CA VAL A 207 -6.53 3.18 21.62
C VAL A 207 -6.03 2.18 22.65
N TYR A 208 -4.96 1.47 22.30
CA TYR A 208 -4.29 0.49 23.14
C TYR A 208 -2.83 0.91 23.36
N ASN A 209 -2.30 0.70 24.56
CA ASN A 209 -0.93 1.04 24.92
C ASN A 209 -0.25 -0.20 25.52
N PHE A 210 0.97 -0.48 25.09
CA PHE A 210 1.71 -1.70 25.41
C PHE A 210 3.18 -1.41 25.74
N ASN A 211 3.73 -2.23 26.63
CA ASN A 211 5.09 -2.14 27.15
C ASN A 211 5.92 -3.38 26.75
N PRO A 212 7.25 -3.25 26.56
CA PRO A 212 8.14 -4.36 26.16
C PRO A 212 8.05 -5.65 26.98
N GLY A 213 7.67 -5.56 28.26
CA GLY A 213 7.56 -6.70 29.17
C GLY A 213 6.19 -7.41 29.13
N GLU A 214 5.27 -6.99 28.26
CA GLU A 214 4.00 -7.69 28.07
C GLU A 214 4.16 -8.93 27.19
N GLU A 215 3.29 -9.93 27.39
CA GLU A 215 3.23 -11.10 26.53
C GLU A 215 2.80 -10.73 25.09
N THR A 216 2.91 -11.69 24.16
CA THR A 216 2.54 -11.47 22.75
C THR A 216 1.09 -10.97 22.63
N ILE A 217 0.92 -9.79 22.06
CA ILE A 217 -0.37 -9.14 21.85
C ILE A 217 -1.07 -9.85 20.69
N LEU A 218 -2.10 -10.63 21.01
CA LEU A 218 -2.92 -11.32 20.03
C LEU A 218 -4.09 -10.43 19.57
N VAL A 219 -4.25 -10.30 18.26
CA VAL A 219 -5.34 -9.57 17.60
C VAL A 219 -6.16 -10.56 16.78
N GLY A 220 -7.48 -10.60 16.94
CA GLY A 220 -8.35 -11.54 16.23
C GLY A 220 -9.69 -11.77 16.93
N ARG A 221 -10.42 -12.82 16.55
CA ARG A 221 -11.76 -13.08 17.12
C ARG A 221 -11.83 -13.98 18.36
N MET A 222 -10.71 -14.58 18.78
CA MET A 222 -10.71 -15.49 19.93
C MET A 222 -10.80 -14.74 21.27
N VAL A 223 -11.27 -15.44 22.30
CA VAL A 223 -11.52 -14.88 23.64
C VAL A 223 -10.25 -14.54 24.43
N ASP A 224 -9.12 -15.12 24.02
CA ASP A 224 -7.76 -14.89 24.51
C ASP A 224 -7.03 -13.76 23.76
N CYS A 225 -7.62 -13.21 22.68
CA CYS A 225 -7.06 -12.04 22.00
C CYS A 225 -7.13 -10.80 22.89
N ARG A 226 -5.97 -10.15 23.09
CA ARG A 226 -5.84 -8.87 23.80
C ARG A 226 -6.60 -7.75 23.08
N ILE A 227 -6.64 -7.79 21.75
CA ILE A 227 -7.51 -6.95 20.91
C ILE A 227 -8.49 -7.89 20.19
N ARG A 228 -9.64 -8.14 20.85
CA ARG A 228 -10.68 -9.05 20.36
C ARG A 228 -11.69 -8.35 19.44
N PHE A 229 -12.04 -9.00 18.33
CA PHE A 229 -13.14 -8.62 17.43
C PHE A 229 -14.27 -9.64 17.47
N ASP A 230 -15.51 -9.20 17.63
CA ASP A 230 -16.70 -10.07 17.56
C ASP A 230 -17.20 -10.25 16.12
N ASP A 231 -16.29 -10.65 15.22
CA ASP A 231 -16.55 -10.87 13.81
C ASP A 231 -16.16 -12.29 13.35
N ASN A 232 -17.14 -13.01 12.79
CA ASN A 232 -16.96 -14.36 12.24
C ASN A 232 -16.21 -14.37 10.90
N SER A 233 -16.07 -13.23 10.22
CA SER A 233 -15.26 -13.07 9.01
C SER A 233 -13.76 -12.96 9.32
N MET A 234 -13.40 -12.53 10.54
CA MET A 234 -12.02 -12.37 10.97
C MET A 234 -11.38 -13.71 11.36
N SER A 235 -10.08 -13.83 11.13
CA SER A 235 -9.28 -14.99 11.57
C SER A 235 -9.29 -15.12 13.10
N ARG A 236 -9.16 -16.36 13.61
CA ARG A 236 -9.04 -16.64 15.06
C ARG A 236 -7.95 -15.79 15.71
N TYR A 237 -6.78 -15.82 15.09
CA TYR A 237 -5.68 -14.90 15.30
C TYR A 237 -5.39 -14.29 13.93
N GLN A 238 -5.61 -12.98 13.81
CA GLN A 238 -5.45 -12.21 12.58
C GLN A 238 -4.01 -11.72 12.46
N CYS A 239 -3.47 -11.17 13.54
CA CYS A 239 -2.04 -10.91 13.66
C CYS A 239 -1.58 -11.01 15.12
N SER A 240 -0.28 -11.09 15.29
CA SER A 240 0.40 -11.09 16.58
C SER A 240 1.47 -10.01 16.60
N ILE A 241 1.60 -9.33 17.73
CA ILE A 241 2.61 -8.29 17.94
C ILE A 241 3.43 -8.65 19.19
N SER A 242 4.75 -8.67 19.06
CA SER A 242 5.68 -9.01 20.15
C SER A 242 6.85 -8.02 20.18
N TYR A 243 7.54 -7.94 21.31
CA TYR A 243 8.74 -7.13 21.46
C TYR A 243 10.01 -7.99 21.36
N ASP A 244 10.98 -7.54 20.57
CA ASP A 244 12.33 -8.09 20.46
C ASP A 244 13.35 -7.02 20.88
N GLU A 245 14.26 -7.35 21.78
CA GLU A 245 15.22 -6.39 22.34
C GLU A 245 16.16 -5.74 21.31
N ASN A 246 16.40 -6.40 20.17
CA ASN A 246 17.29 -5.92 19.12
C ASN A 246 16.55 -5.21 17.98
N LYS A 247 15.30 -5.61 17.71
CA LYS A 247 14.50 -5.14 16.57
C LYS A 247 13.35 -4.20 16.95
N GLY A 248 13.00 -4.11 18.23
CA GLY A 248 11.83 -3.39 18.71
C GLY A 248 10.54 -4.22 18.57
N TRP A 249 9.41 -3.56 18.37
CA TRP A 249 8.13 -4.24 18.16
C TRP A 249 8.06 -4.89 16.77
N ILE A 250 7.56 -6.11 16.70
CA ILE A 250 7.44 -6.90 15.48
C ILE A 250 5.99 -7.32 15.28
N LEU A 251 5.43 -7.00 14.11
CA LEU A 251 4.11 -7.45 13.66
C LEU A 251 4.25 -8.69 12.76
N THR A 252 3.48 -9.73 13.05
CA THR A 252 3.43 -10.98 12.26
C THR A 252 1.99 -11.31 11.88
N ASP A 253 1.75 -11.68 10.63
CA ASP A 253 0.44 -12.18 10.18
C ASP A 253 0.13 -13.56 10.80
N GLY A 254 -1.06 -13.68 11.39
CA GLY A 254 -1.50 -14.87 12.11
C GLY A 254 -0.78 -15.08 13.45
N MET A 255 -0.55 -16.35 13.81
CA MET A 255 0.10 -16.76 15.06
C MET A 255 0.98 -18.00 14.83
N GLY A 256 2.28 -17.88 15.10
CA GLY A 256 3.27 -18.91 14.78
C GLY A 256 3.27 -19.24 13.28
N ASP A 257 3.28 -20.53 12.93
CA ASP A 257 3.26 -20.98 11.54
C ASP A 257 1.90 -20.82 10.83
N LYS A 258 0.84 -20.44 11.57
CA LYS A 258 -0.52 -20.33 11.03
C LYS A 258 -0.82 -18.89 10.64
N LYS A 259 -0.76 -18.62 9.34
CA LYS A 259 -1.19 -17.35 8.71
C LYS A 259 -2.68 -17.09 8.89
N SER A 260 -3.07 -15.82 8.75
CA SER A 260 -4.48 -15.41 8.74
C SER A 260 -5.14 -15.75 7.41
N THR A 261 -6.47 -15.87 7.39
CA THR A 261 -7.21 -16.30 6.18
C THR A 261 -7.09 -15.29 5.04
N ASN A 262 -7.22 -14.00 5.36
CA ASN A 262 -7.30 -12.91 4.38
C ASN A 262 -6.01 -12.04 4.32
N GLY A 263 -4.99 -12.42 5.10
CA GLY A 263 -3.76 -11.64 5.25
C GLY A 263 -3.92 -10.37 6.09
N THR A 264 -2.80 -9.94 6.66
CA THR A 264 -2.60 -8.62 7.28
C THR A 264 -1.76 -7.78 6.32
N TRP A 265 -2.16 -6.54 6.10
CA TRP A 265 -1.66 -5.69 5.02
C TRP A 265 -1.07 -4.39 5.58
N LEU A 266 0.12 -4.00 5.14
CA LEU A 266 0.76 -2.72 5.45
C LEU A 266 0.45 -1.72 4.34
N PHE A 267 -0.08 -0.55 4.67
CA PHE A 267 -0.20 0.58 3.74
C PHE A 267 1.18 1.18 3.45
N VAL A 268 1.50 1.46 2.19
CA VAL A 268 2.85 1.88 1.76
C VAL A 268 2.86 3.33 1.24
N GLU A 269 2.66 4.28 2.15
CA GLU A 269 2.79 5.72 1.86
C GLU A 269 4.21 6.11 1.44
N GLU A 270 5.22 5.58 2.14
CA GLU A 270 6.64 5.75 1.82
C GLU A 270 7.20 4.65 0.91
N ASP A 271 8.38 4.88 0.33
CA ASP A 271 9.18 3.89 -0.40
C ASP A 271 9.40 2.58 0.39
N TYR A 272 8.63 1.54 0.03
CA TYR A 272 8.78 0.19 0.55
C TYR A 272 9.65 -0.66 -0.40
N GLU A 273 10.65 -1.36 0.12
CA GLU A 273 11.57 -2.17 -0.71
C GLU A 273 10.86 -3.41 -1.28
N ILE A 274 10.95 -3.60 -2.59
CA ILE A 274 10.40 -4.76 -3.29
C ILE A 274 11.36 -5.95 -3.18
N TYR A 275 10.82 -7.11 -2.80
CA TYR A 275 11.53 -8.39 -2.74
C TYR A 275 10.81 -9.48 -3.54
N ASP A 276 11.48 -10.61 -3.75
CA ASP A 276 10.94 -11.77 -4.48
C ASP A 276 9.84 -12.46 -3.68
N GLY A 277 8.69 -12.69 -4.30
CA GLY A 277 7.48 -13.21 -3.63
C GLY A 277 6.61 -12.13 -2.97
N LEU A 278 6.97 -10.85 -3.05
CA LEU A 278 6.14 -9.76 -2.52
C LEU A 278 4.74 -9.79 -3.15
N ILE A 279 3.71 -9.84 -2.30
CA ILE A 279 2.31 -9.68 -2.72
C ILE A 279 1.84 -8.29 -2.33
N PHE A 280 1.23 -7.55 -3.25
CA PHE A 280 0.63 -6.24 -2.98
C PHE A 280 -0.72 -6.08 -3.68
N LYS A 281 -1.57 -5.21 -3.13
CA LYS A 281 -2.88 -4.85 -3.69
C LYS A 281 -2.95 -3.35 -3.98
N ALA A 282 -3.66 -3.01 -5.04
CA ALA A 282 -3.97 -1.65 -5.45
C ALA A 282 -5.35 -1.66 -6.13
N GLY A 283 -6.25 -0.77 -5.71
CA GLY A 283 -7.67 -0.87 -6.07
C GLY A 283 -8.25 -2.23 -5.70
N LYS A 284 -8.86 -2.92 -6.67
CA LYS A 284 -9.40 -4.28 -6.57
C LYS A 284 -8.49 -5.34 -7.22
N THR A 285 -7.24 -4.99 -7.51
CA THR A 285 -6.29 -5.86 -8.21
C THR A 285 -5.16 -6.29 -7.27
N LEU A 286 -4.86 -7.59 -7.29
CA LEU A 286 -3.79 -8.23 -6.52
C LEU A 286 -2.63 -8.61 -7.45
N PHE A 287 -1.43 -8.34 -6.98
CA PHE A 287 -0.19 -8.48 -7.71
C PHE A 287 0.81 -9.34 -6.91
N GLU A 288 1.51 -10.23 -7.60
CA GLU A 288 2.63 -11.05 -7.10
C GLU A 288 3.90 -10.62 -7.85
N VAL A 289 5.00 -10.38 -7.12
CA VAL A 289 6.28 -9.97 -7.71
C VAL A 289 7.28 -11.12 -7.72
N HIS A 290 7.95 -11.30 -8.86
CA HIS A 290 9.16 -12.10 -8.98
C HIS A 290 10.34 -11.20 -9.37
N VAL A 291 11.47 -11.33 -8.67
CA VAL A 291 12.70 -10.57 -8.95
C VAL A 291 13.62 -11.42 -9.80
N LEU A 292 13.74 -11.07 -11.08
CA LEU A 292 14.68 -11.70 -12.00
C LEU A 292 16.07 -11.12 -11.76
N LYS A 293 17.00 -11.97 -11.33
CA LYS A 293 18.42 -11.66 -11.30
C LYS A 293 19.00 -11.90 -12.70
N SER A 294 19.86 -10.97 -13.13
CA SER A 294 20.78 -11.09 -14.27
C SER A 294 21.77 -12.24 -14.09
#